data_AF-A0A6N8NEP8-F1
#
_entry.id   AF-A0A6N8NEP8-F1
#
_cell.length_a   1.000
_cell.length_b   1.000
_cell.length_c   1.000
_cell.angle_alpha   90.00
_cell.angle_beta   90.00
_cell.angle_gamma   90.00
#
_symmetry.space_group_name_H-M   'P 1'
#
loop_
_entity.id
_entity.type
_entity.pdbx_description
1 polymer ?
#
loop_
_entity_poly.entity_id
_entity_poly.type
_entity_poly.pdbx_seq_one_letter_code
_entity_poly.pdbx_strand_id
1 'polypeptide(L)'
;VGRILVATQVVEQSLDVDFDWLITQHCPADLLFQRLGRLHRHHRKYRPAGFEIPVATILLPDGEGYGRHEHIYSNVRVMWRTQQHIEELNGASLFFPDAYRQWLDSIYDDAEMDEPEWVIKGMDKFESAECEKRFKARKVLQWAEEYSLQDNDETILAVTRDGEMSLPLLPYVQTSSGKQLLDGQVYEDLSYEQQYEALALNRVNVPFTWKRSFSEVVDEDGLLWLEGKQNQDEWFWQGNSIVITYTRDEGMTRVIPANPK
;
A
#
# COMPACT_ATOMS: atom_id res chain seq x y z
N VAL A 1 -30.31 -4.23 -3.38
CA VAL A 1 -29.13 -4.44 -4.26
C VAL A 1 -27.91 -4.45 -3.37
N GLY A 2 -27.09 -5.51 -3.42
CA GLY A 2 -25.82 -5.58 -2.68
C GLY A 2 -24.70 -4.81 -3.39
N ARG A 3 -23.64 -4.46 -2.67
CA ARG A 3 -22.44 -3.80 -3.22
C ARG A 3 -21.21 -4.55 -2.74
N ILE A 4 -20.19 -4.62 -3.60
CA ILE A 4 -18.89 -5.22 -3.29
C ILE A 4 -17.86 -4.10 -3.42
N LEU A 5 -17.01 -3.96 -2.40
CA LEU A 5 -15.85 -3.08 -2.43
C LEU A 5 -14.60 -3.94 -2.47
N VAL A 6 -13.78 -3.76 -3.50
CA VAL A 6 -12.43 -4.31 -3.56
C VAL A 6 -11.48 -3.17 -3.25
N ALA A 7 -10.63 -3.34 -2.24
CA ALA A 7 -9.71 -2.30 -1.82
C ALA A 7 -8.41 -2.90 -1.25
N THR A 8 -7.36 -2.10 -1.25
CA THR A 8 -6.09 -2.40 -0.59
C THR A 8 -6.14 -2.02 0.88
N GLN A 9 -4.98 -2.02 1.55
CA GLN A 9 -4.81 -1.61 2.95
C GLN A 9 -5.36 -0.21 3.28
N VAL A 10 -5.69 0.61 2.28
CA VAL A 10 -6.31 1.94 2.47
C VAL A 10 -7.61 1.85 3.28
N VAL A 11 -8.36 0.75 3.22
CA VAL A 11 -9.60 0.58 4.02
C VAL A 11 -9.32 0.42 5.53
N GLU A 12 -8.09 0.11 5.91
CA GLU A 12 -7.69 -0.06 7.32
C GLU A 12 -7.63 1.28 8.05
N GLN A 13 -7.25 2.35 7.35
CA GLN A 13 -6.95 3.65 7.96
C GLN A 13 -8.03 4.69 7.66
N SER A 14 -8.59 5.29 8.72
CA SER A 14 -9.41 6.51 8.67
C SER A 14 -10.76 6.44 7.92
N LEU A 15 -11.19 5.26 7.44
CA LEU A 15 -12.50 5.07 6.81
C LEU A 15 -13.53 4.45 7.78
N ASP A 16 -14.65 5.15 7.99
CA ASP A 16 -15.80 4.66 8.77
C ASP A 16 -16.77 3.86 7.89
N VAL A 17 -16.42 2.59 7.66
CA VAL A 17 -17.19 1.65 6.84
C VAL A 17 -17.71 0.47 7.65
N ASP A 18 -18.90 -0.03 7.29
CA ASP A 18 -19.55 -1.20 7.89
C ASP A 18 -19.89 -2.23 6.81
N PHE A 19 -19.30 -3.41 6.92
CA PHE A 19 -19.51 -4.53 6.01
C PHE A 19 -20.35 -5.63 6.65
N ASP A 20 -21.20 -6.25 5.84
CA ASP A 20 -22.00 -7.43 6.20
C ASP A 20 -21.17 -8.73 6.16
N TRP A 21 -20.14 -8.77 5.30
CA TRP A 21 -19.16 -9.85 5.14
C TRP A 21 -17.81 -9.26 4.74
N LEU A 22 -16.72 -9.78 5.31
CA LEU A 22 -15.36 -9.36 5.02
C LEU A 22 -14.57 -10.52 4.41
N ILE A 23 -13.97 -10.30 3.24
CA ILE A 23 -12.97 -11.21 2.67
C ILE A 23 -11.64 -10.48 2.69
N THR A 24 -10.61 -11.10 3.24
CA THR A 24 -9.31 -10.46 3.38
C THR A 24 -8.17 -11.44 3.16
N GLN A 25 -7.08 -10.96 2.56
CA GLN A 25 -5.84 -11.72 2.49
C GLN A 25 -5.22 -11.82 3.88
N HIS A 26 -4.52 -12.92 4.12
CA HIS A 26 -3.73 -13.11 5.33
C HIS A 26 -2.81 -11.91 5.59
N CYS A 27 -2.75 -11.48 6.84
CA CYS A 27 -1.97 -10.34 7.30
C CYS A 27 -1.63 -10.52 8.79
N PRO A 28 -0.72 -9.69 9.34
CA PRO A 28 -0.46 -9.67 10.77
C PRO A 28 -1.73 -9.50 11.60
N ALA A 29 -1.81 -10.16 12.76
CA ALA A 29 -3.03 -10.21 13.58
C ALA A 29 -3.56 -8.83 14.00
N ASP A 30 -2.69 -7.86 14.25
CA ASP A 30 -3.06 -6.49 14.57
C ASP A 30 -3.81 -5.81 13.41
N LEU A 31 -3.29 -5.93 12.19
CA LEU A 31 -3.94 -5.42 10.98
C LEU A 31 -5.22 -6.21 10.67
N LEU A 32 -5.23 -7.52 10.89
CA LEU A 32 -6.42 -8.35 10.75
C LEU A 32 -7.53 -7.84 11.68
N PHE A 33 -7.23 -7.58 12.96
CA PHE A 33 -8.21 -7.03 13.91
C PHE A 33 -8.67 -5.62 13.54
N GLN A 34 -7.79 -4.78 12.99
CA GLN A 34 -8.19 -3.48 12.46
C GLN A 34 -9.22 -3.61 11.32
N ARG A 35 -9.00 -4.57 10.40
CA ARG A 35 -9.95 -4.91 9.31
C ARG A 35 -11.26 -5.47 9.86
N LEU A 36 -11.19 -6.39 10.82
CA LEU A 36 -12.37 -6.98 11.48
C LEU A 36 -13.20 -5.92 12.23
N GLY A 37 -12.58 -4.83 12.69
CA GLY A 37 -13.29 -3.68 13.26
C GLY A 37 -14.16 -2.89 12.28
N ARG A 38 -14.22 -3.30 11.00
CA ARG A 38 -15.17 -2.82 9.97
C ARG A 38 -16.28 -3.83 9.67
N LEU A 39 -16.15 -5.08 10.14
CA LEU A 39 -17.20 -6.08 10.04
C LEU A 39 -18.24 -5.83 11.13
N HIS A 40 -19.49 -5.64 10.70
CA HIS A 40 -20.60 -5.35 11.59
C HIS A 40 -20.36 -4.16 12.54
N ARG A 41 -19.64 -3.15 12.06
CA ARG A 41 -19.13 -2.03 12.87
C ARG A 41 -20.24 -1.21 13.53
N HIS A 42 -21.33 -0.96 12.80
CA HIS A 42 -22.44 -0.16 13.31
C HIS A 42 -23.58 -1.08 13.73
N HIS A 43 -24.23 -0.74 14.84
CA HIS A 43 -25.42 -1.47 15.25
C HIS A 43 -26.56 -1.20 14.25
N ARG A 44 -26.97 -2.23 13.52
CA ARG A 44 -28.02 -2.15 12.50
C ARG A 44 -29.18 -3.06 12.89
N LYS A 45 -30.40 -2.51 12.92
CA LYS A 45 -31.61 -3.26 13.25
C LYS A 45 -31.89 -4.40 12.26
N TYR A 46 -31.46 -4.25 11.01
CA TYR A 46 -31.67 -5.22 9.95
C TYR A 46 -30.38 -5.41 9.15
N ARG A 47 -29.91 -6.66 9.09
CA ARG A 47 -28.91 -7.17 8.14
C ARG A 47 -29.65 -8.02 7.09
N PRO A 48 -29.17 -8.12 5.84
CA PRO A 48 -29.76 -9.02 4.85
C PRO A 48 -29.73 -10.48 5.32
N ALA A 49 -30.65 -11.30 4.80
CA ALA A 49 -30.70 -12.72 5.12
C ALA A 49 -29.38 -13.43 4.76
N GLY A 50 -28.81 -14.18 5.71
CA GLY A 50 -27.51 -14.85 5.57
C GLY A 50 -26.31 -14.02 6.06
N PHE A 51 -26.53 -12.79 6.54
CA PHE A 51 -25.50 -11.90 7.08
C PHE A 51 -25.85 -11.36 8.48
N GLU A 52 -26.72 -12.06 9.20
CA GLU A 52 -27.11 -11.71 10.57
C GLU A 52 -25.96 -11.93 11.56
N ILE A 53 -25.06 -12.86 11.25
CA ILE A 53 -23.89 -13.19 12.05
C ILE A 53 -22.64 -12.63 11.34
N PRO A 54 -21.73 -11.95 12.05
CA PRO A 54 -20.49 -11.46 11.46
C PRO A 54 -19.61 -12.63 11.03
N VAL A 55 -19.26 -12.66 9.75
CA VAL A 55 -18.34 -13.64 9.17
C VAL A 55 -17.19 -12.91 8.49
N ALA A 56 -15.97 -13.39 8.71
CA ALA A 56 -14.80 -13.01 7.95
C ALA A 56 -14.18 -14.24 7.29
N THR A 57 -13.80 -14.10 6.02
CA THR A 57 -13.11 -15.13 5.24
C THR A 57 -11.68 -14.68 5.02
N ILE A 58 -10.73 -15.45 5.53
CA ILE A 58 -9.31 -15.16 5.40
C ILE A 58 -8.75 -16.04 4.29
N LEU A 59 -8.14 -15.42 3.28
CA LEU A 59 -7.44 -16.11 2.21
C LEU A 59 -6.02 -16.41 2.68
N LEU A 60 -5.78 -17.66 3.05
CA LEU A 60 -4.46 -18.15 3.38
C LEU A 60 -3.64 -18.39 2.09
N PRO A 61 -2.31 -18.22 2.12
CA PRO A 61 -1.46 -18.52 0.98
C PRO A 61 -1.35 -20.04 0.73
N ASP A 62 -1.17 -20.43 -0.52
CA ASP A 62 -1.05 -21.84 -0.92
C ASP A 62 0.37 -22.44 -0.75
N GLY A 63 1.35 -21.68 -0.21
CA GLY A 63 2.74 -22.13 -0.13
C GLY A 63 3.60 -21.44 0.94
N GLU A 64 4.77 -22.02 1.19
CA GLU A 64 5.77 -21.52 2.16
C GLU A 64 6.30 -20.13 1.78
N GLY A 65 6.61 -19.31 2.79
CA GLY A 65 7.25 -18.01 2.60
C GLY A 65 6.35 -16.93 2.01
N TYR A 66 5.01 -17.03 2.16
CA TYR A 66 4.02 -15.97 1.89
C TYR A 66 4.08 -15.23 0.52
N GLY A 67 4.93 -15.67 -0.42
CA GLY A 67 5.19 -15.07 -1.72
C GLY A 67 5.45 -13.56 -1.65
N ARG A 68 4.67 -12.79 -2.41
CA ARG A 68 4.78 -11.32 -2.46
C ARG A 68 4.45 -10.63 -1.13
N HIS A 69 3.77 -11.30 -0.20
CA HIS A 69 3.37 -10.68 1.07
C HIS A 69 4.55 -10.48 2.02
N GLU A 70 5.68 -11.20 1.86
CA GLU A 70 6.92 -10.92 2.63
C GLU A 70 7.48 -9.53 2.34
N HIS A 71 7.26 -9.02 1.12
CA HIS A 71 7.70 -7.68 0.74
C HIS A 71 6.82 -6.57 1.32
N ILE A 72 5.57 -6.90 1.65
CA ILE A 72 4.59 -5.97 2.23
C ILE A 72 4.64 -6.03 3.76
N TYR A 73 4.80 -7.23 4.32
CA TYR A 73 4.90 -7.50 5.75
C TYR A 73 6.26 -8.14 6.03
N SER A 74 7.20 -7.34 6.50
CA SER A 74 8.59 -7.76 6.72
C SER A 74 8.75 -8.75 7.89
N ASN A 75 7.82 -8.78 8.84
CA ASN A 75 7.84 -9.72 9.95
C ASN A 75 7.08 -11.01 9.60
N VAL A 76 7.82 -11.96 9.04
CA VAL A 76 7.31 -13.27 8.61
C VAL A 76 6.89 -14.15 9.79
N ARG A 77 7.53 -13.99 10.96
CA ARG A 77 7.19 -14.73 12.19
C ARG A 77 5.78 -14.40 12.68
N VAL A 78 5.44 -13.11 12.71
CA VAL A 78 4.09 -12.65 13.08
C VAL A 78 3.05 -13.19 12.10
N MET A 79 3.36 -13.19 10.79
CA MET A 79 2.48 -13.77 9.76
C MET A 79 2.23 -15.26 10.03
N TRP A 80 3.28 -16.04 10.27
CA TRP A 80 3.17 -17.47 10.52
C TRP A 80 2.38 -17.78 11.79
N ARG A 81 2.70 -17.11 12.90
CA ARG A 81 1.97 -17.29 14.16
C ARG A 81 0.49 -16.90 14.01
N THR A 82 0.19 -15.83 13.29
CA THR A 82 -1.20 -15.44 13.00
C THR A 82 -1.93 -16.55 12.24
N GLN A 83 -1.27 -17.19 11.26
CA GLN A 83 -1.85 -18.31 10.54
C GLN A 83 -2.12 -19.51 11.47
N GLN A 84 -1.19 -19.85 12.37
CA GLN A 84 -1.41 -20.94 13.33
C GLN A 84 -2.64 -20.69 14.21
N HIS A 85 -2.78 -19.47 14.74
CA HIS A 85 -3.98 -19.08 15.51
C HIS A 85 -5.27 -19.18 14.68
N ILE A 86 -5.24 -18.80 13.40
CA ILE A 86 -6.40 -18.92 12.49
C ILE A 86 -6.76 -20.39 12.25
N GLU A 87 -5.77 -21.25 12.00
CA GLU A 87 -5.97 -22.67 11.74
C GLU A 87 -6.46 -23.41 13.00
N GLU A 88 -5.93 -23.07 14.17
CA GLU A 88 -6.33 -23.61 15.47
C GLU A 88 -7.79 -23.31 15.83
N LEU A 89 -8.34 -22.17 15.39
CA LEU A 89 -9.77 -21.90 15.57
C LEU A 89 -10.64 -22.95 14.90
N ASN A 90 -10.22 -23.49 13.76
CA ASN A 90 -10.96 -24.50 12.99
C ASN A 90 -12.45 -24.13 12.79
N GLY A 91 -12.72 -22.86 12.48
CA GLY A 91 -14.07 -22.32 12.29
C GLY A 91 -14.81 -21.91 13.58
N ALA A 92 -14.16 -22.00 14.75
CA ALA A 92 -14.69 -21.45 15.99
C ALA A 92 -14.79 -19.92 15.93
N SER A 93 -15.74 -19.36 16.68
CA SER A 93 -15.94 -17.92 16.77
C SER A 93 -14.85 -17.25 17.61
N LEU A 94 -14.34 -16.10 17.16
CA LEU A 94 -13.60 -15.18 18.03
C LEU A 94 -14.56 -14.39 18.90
N PHE A 95 -14.19 -14.23 20.18
CA PHE A 95 -14.92 -13.41 21.13
C PHE A 95 -14.12 -12.14 21.43
N PHE A 96 -14.67 -10.99 21.03
CA PHE A 96 -14.10 -9.68 21.33
C PHE A 96 -14.71 -9.11 22.62
N PRO A 97 -13.93 -8.36 23.43
CA PRO A 97 -12.57 -7.88 23.16
C PRO A 97 -11.43 -8.85 23.54
N ASP A 98 -11.73 -9.98 24.17
CA ASP A 98 -10.72 -10.87 24.77
C ASP A 98 -9.73 -11.43 23.74
N ALA A 99 -10.22 -11.81 22.56
CA ALA A 99 -9.40 -12.35 21.48
C ALA A 99 -8.29 -11.39 21.04
N TYR A 100 -8.48 -10.07 21.20
CA TYR A 100 -7.49 -9.08 20.80
C TYR A 100 -6.17 -9.26 21.56
N ARG A 101 -6.21 -9.24 22.90
CA ARG A 101 -4.99 -9.41 23.71
C ARG A 101 -4.48 -10.84 23.71
N GLN A 102 -5.39 -11.81 23.77
CA GLN A 102 -5.01 -13.23 23.78
C GLN A 102 -4.14 -13.60 22.57
N TRP A 103 -4.53 -13.11 21.38
CA TRP A 103 -3.77 -13.35 20.17
C TRP A 103 -2.50 -12.51 20.10
N LEU A 104 -2.60 -11.20 20.34
CA LEU A 104 -1.44 -10.32 20.21
C LEU A 104 -0.33 -10.65 21.21
N ASP A 105 -0.69 -10.89 22.47
CA ASP A 105 0.30 -11.25 23.48
C ASP A 105 1.00 -12.56 23.08
N SER A 106 0.27 -13.57 22.62
CA SER A 106 0.87 -14.84 22.17
C SER A 106 1.70 -14.71 20.89
N ILE A 107 1.25 -13.92 19.92
CA ILE A 107 1.91 -13.82 18.60
C ILE A 107 3.20 -13.02 18.68
N TYR A 108 3.23 -11.96 19.50
CA TYR A 108 4.35 -11.05 19.61
C TYR A 108 5.29 -11.35 20.78
N ASP A 109 4.95 -12.30 21.67
CA ASP A 109 5.87 -12.75 22.72
C ASP A 109 7.09 -13.47 22.12
N ASP A 110 8.26 -13.28 22.70
CA ASP A 110 9.51 -13.90 22.24
C ASP A 110 9.65 -15.38 22.67
N ALA A 111 8.63 -15.93 23.34
CA ALA A 111 8.58 -17.33 23.74
C ALA A 111 8.91 -18.28 22.58
N GLU A 112 9.71 -19.31 22.89
CA GLU A 112 10.05 -20.37 21.93
C GLU A 112 8.80 -21.14 21.53
N MET A 113 8.55 -21.19 20.22
CA MET A 113 7.56 -22.04 19.58
C MET A 113 8.28 -22.96 18.59
N ASP A 114 7.67 -24.08 18.23
CA ASP A 114 8.18 -24.99 17.20
C ASP A 114 7.99 -24.38 15.81
N GLU A 115 8.81 -23.37 15.51
CA GLU A 115 8.76 -22.58 14.30
C GLU A 115 9.57 -23.24 13.17
N PRO A 116 9.03 -23.33 11.95
CA PRO A 116 9.76 -23.83 10.80
C PRO A 116 11.05 -23.04 10.53
N GLU A 117 12.05 -23.70 9.95
CA GLU A 117 13.38 -23.10 9.68
C GLU A 117 13.29 -21.82 8.84
N TRP A 118 12.35 -21.74 7.89
CA TRP A 118 12.16 -20.54 7.06
C TRP A 118 11.60 -19.35 7.86
N VAL A 119 10.80 -19.60 8.91
CA VAL A 119 10.28 -18.57 9.81
C VAL A 119 11.41 -18.00 10.66
N ILE A 120 12.24 -18.88 11.24
CA ILE A 120 13.40 -18.49 12.04
C ILE A 120 14.36 -17.63 11.20
N LYS A 121 14.72 -18.10 9.99
CA LYS A 121 15.55 -17.32 9.05
C LYS A 121 14.91 -15.99 8.66
N GLY A 122 13.59 -15.95 8.52
CA GLY A 122 12.83 -14.74 8.26
C GLY A 122 12.94 -13.74 9.41
N MET A 123 12.86 -14.21 10.66
CA MET A 123 13.04 -13.40 11.86
C MET A 123 14.46 -12.86 11.97
N ASP A 124 15.49 -13.68 11.78
CA ASP A 124 16.91 -13.23 11.80
C ASP A 124 17.16 -12.10 10.79
N LYS A 125 16.59 -12.25 9.58
CA LYS A 125 16.66 -11.23 8.53
C LYS A 125 15.92 -9.96 8.93
N PHE A 126 14.73 -10.09 9.53
CA PHE A 126 13.94 -8.96 10.01
C PHE A 126 14.68 -8.20 11.12
N GLU A 127 15.22 -8.89 12.13
CA GLU A 127 16.00 -8.29 13.22
C GLU A 127 17.25 -7.57 12.72
N SER A 128 17.96 -8.18 11.76
CA SER A 128 19.12 -7.56 11.11
C SER A 128 18.73 -6.25 10.41
N ALA A 129 17.64 -6.26 9.64
CA ALA A 129 17.14 -5.07 8.95
C ALA A 129 16.67 -3.97 9.93
N GLU A 130 15.98 -4.34 11.01
CA GLU A 130 15.56 -3.41 12.07
C GLU A 130 16.75 -2.82 12.82
N CYS A 131 17.80 -3.61 13.06
CA CYS A 131 19.05 -3.13 13.64
C CYS A 131 19.71 -2.08 12.73
N GLU A 132 19.81 -2.35 11.42
CA GLU A 132 20.34 -1.39 10.44
C GLU A 132 19.53 -0.08 10.41
N LYS A 133 18.19 -0.18 10.39
CA LYS A 133 17.31 0.99 10.41
C LYS A 133 17.49 1.82 11.67
N ARG A 134 17.50 1.18 12.84
CA ARG A 134 17.74 1.85 14.14
C ARG A 134 19.10 2.54 14.16
N PHE A 135 20.13 1.89 13.62
CA PHE A 135 21.47 2.47 13.53
C PHE A 135 21.49 3.69 12.61
N LYS A 136 20.90 3.59 11.40
CA LYS A 136 20.78 4.72 10.46
C LYS A 136 20.01 5.88 11.07
N ALA A 137 18.86 5.63 11.68
CA ALA A 137 18.04 6.65 12.32
C ALA A 137 18.82 7.39 13.44
N ARG A 138 19.53 6.66 14.30
CA ARG A 138 20.39 7.28 15.34
C ARG A 138 21.49 8.15 14.73
N LYS A 139 22.13 7.69 13.66
CA LYS A 139 23.17 8.45 12.97
C LYS A 139 22.62 9.74 12.34
N VAL A 140 21.43 9.68 11.75
CA VAL A 140 20.76 10.85 11.17
C VAL A 140 20.38 11.86 12.25
N LEU A 141 19.84 11.40 13.38
CA LEU A 141 19.54 12.27 14.53
C LEU A 141 20.79 12.96 15.06
N GLN A 142 21.87 12.20 15.27
CA GLN A 142 23.15 12.78 15.70
C GLN A 142 23.68 13.83 14.70
N TRP A 143 23.60 13.52 13.40
CA TRP A 143 24.02 14.46 12.36
C TRP A 143 23.18 15.75 12.35
N ALA A 144 21.86 15.62 12.55
CA ALA A 144 20.95 16.76 12.63
C ALA A 144 21.19 17.66 13.85
N GLU A 145 21.60 17.07 14.99
CA GLU A 145 21.99 17.82 16.19
C GLU A 145 23.33 18.56 16.02
N GLU A 146 24.31 17.94 15.34
CA GLU A 146 25.65 18.49 15.16
C GLU A 146 25.73 19.56 14.06
N TYR A 147 24.93 19.42 13.00
CA TYR A 147 24.93 20.30 11.84
C TYR A 147 23.50 20.77 11.62
N SER A 148 23.14 21.94 12.17
CA SER A 148 21.86 22.63 11.94
C SER A 148 21.43 22.50 10.47
N LEU A 149 20.58 21.50 10.17
CA LEU A 149 20.26 21.15 8.79
C LEU A 149 19.50 22.33 8.17
N GLN A 150 19.83 22.65 6.92
CA GLN A 150 18.99 23.55 6.14
C GLN A 150 17.63 22.87 5.94
N ASP A 151 16.57 23.63 6.07
CA ASP A 151 15.18 23.18 6.01
C ASP A 151 14.83 22.83 4.55
N ASN A 152 15.23 21.64 4.10
CA ASN A 152 14.90 21.12 2.77
C ASN A 152 14.16 19.79 2.87
N ASP A 153 13.05 19.68 2.14
CA ASP A 153 12.07 18.59 2.25
C ASP A 153 12.69 17.20 2.02
N GLU A 154 13.70 17.09 1.13
CA GLU A 154 14.41 15.83 0.88
C GLU A 154 15.14 15.31 2.14
N THR A 155 15.75 16.19 2.93
CA THR A 155 16.47 15.81 4.14
C THR A 155 15.49 15.45 5.25
N ILE A 156 14.39 16.20 5.39
CA ILE A 156 13.35 15.96 6.41
C ILE A 156 12.61 14.64 6.16
N LEU A 157 12.30 14.33 4.89
CA LEU A 157 11.68 13.07 4.50
C LEU A 157 12.58 11.86 4.80
N ALA A 158 13.89 11.99 4.56
CA ALA A 158 14.87 10.95 4.88
C ALA A 158 15.03 10.70 6.39
N VAL A 159 14.72 11.69 7.24
CA VAL A 159 14.83 11.60 8.71
C VAL A 159 13.56 11.02 9.35
N THR A 160 12.39 11.25 8.76
CA THR A 160 11.09 11.09 9.46
C THR A 160 10.19 9.96 8.95
N ARG A 161 10.47 9.36 7.79
CA ARG A 161 9.66 8.26 7.24
C ARG A 161 10.51 7.07 6.83
N ASP A 162 10.23 5.91 7.41
CA ASP A 162 10.71 4.61 6.92
C ASP A 162 9.63 4.02 6.00
N GLY A 163 9.82 4.11 4.68
CA GLY A 163 8.85 3.64 3.70
C GLY A 163 9.35 3.76 2.25
N GLU A 164 8.73 3.02 1.33
CA GLU A 164 8.98 3.22 -0.10
C GLU A 164 8.59 4.66 -0.47
N MET A 165 9.56 5.44 -0.95
CA MET A 165 9.29 6.75 -1.51
C MET A 165 8.27 6.58 -2.66
N SER A 166 7.33 7.51 -2.78
CA SER A 166 6.47 7.60 -3.95
C SER A 166 7.09 8.56 -4.96
N LEU A 167 7.00 8.24 -6.24
CA LEU A 167 7.30 9.16 -7.34
C LEU A 167 6.01 9.83 -7.80
N PRO A 168 5.87 11.15 -7.65
CA PRO A 168 4.80 11.90 -8.27
C PRO A 168 4.90 11.83 -9.80
N LEU A 169 3.88 11.30 -10.46
CA LEU A 169 3.82 11.19 -11.91
C LEU A 169 2.62 11.96 -12.44
N LEU A 170 2.83 12.77 -13.48
CA LEU A 170 1.79 13.53 -14.15
C LEU A 170 1.61 13.05 -15.60
N PRO A 171 0.57 12.25 -15.88
CA PRO A 171 0.25 11.80 -17.23
C PRO A 171 -0.34 12.94 -18.05
N TYR A 172 0.11 13.10 -19.28
CA TYR A 172 -0.47 14.06 -20.22
C TYR A 172 -0.45 13.54 -21.66
N VAL A 173 -1.17 14.22 -22.54
CA VAL A 173 -1.16 13.99 -23.99
C VAL A 173 -0.73 15.29 -24.67
N GLN A 174 0.26 15.21 -25.55
CA GLN A 174 0.67 16.38 -26.32
C GLN A 174 -0.36 16.68 -27.43
N THR A 175 -0.94 17.87 -27.37
CA THR A 175 -1.88 18.38 -28.39
C THR A 175 -1.30 19.61 -29.09
N SER A 176 -1.97 20.10 -30.14
CA SER A 176 -1.61 21.35 -30.81
C SER A 176 -1.76 22.58 -29.91
N SER A 177 -2.62 22.50 -28.88
CA SER A 177 -2.88 23.61 -27.95
C SER A 177 -1.96 23.57 -26.72
N GLY A 178 -1.30 22.45 -26.44
CA GLY A 178 -0.46 22.27 -25.25
C GLY A 178 -0.57 20.87 -24.67
N LYS A 179 -0.16 20.72 -23.41
CA LYS A 179 -0.25 19.47 -22.65
C LYS A 179 -1.66 19.31 -22.11
N GLN A 180 -2.39 18.34 -22.64
CA GLN A 180 -3.71 18.00 -22.14
C GLN A 180 -3.59 16.99 -21.00
N LEU A 181 -4.17 17.30 -19.84
CA LEU A 181 -4.21 16.44 -18.66
C LEU A 181 -5.32 15.38 -18.75
N LEU A 182 -5.36 14.45 -17.78
CA LEU A 182 -6.32 13.33 -17.76
C LEU A 182 -7.79 13.78 -17.59
N ASP A 183 -8.02 14.96 -17.01
CA ASP A 183 -9.34 15.59 -16.92
C ASP A 183 -9.76 16.33 -18.21
N GLY A 184 -8.87 16.41 -19.21
CA GLY A 184 -9.11 17.07 -20.49
C GLY A 184 -8.73 18.54 -20.56
N GLN A 185 -8.27 19.14 -19.46
CA GLN A 185 -7.81 20.53 -19.45
C GLN A 185 -6.43 20.65 -20.12
N VAL A 186 -6.19 21.76 -20.85
CA VAL A 186 -4.89 22.08 -21.43
C VAL A 186 -4.11 22.93 -20.43
N TYR A 187 -2.99 22.42 -19.92
CA TYR A 187 -2.23 23.03 -18.83
C TYR A 187 -1.79 24.47 -19.12
N GLU A 188 -1.36 24.75 -20.35
CA GLU A 188 -0.92 26.09 -20.78
C GLU A 188 -2.05 27.12 -20.90
N ASP A 189 -3.32 26.69 -21.00
CA ASP A 189 -4.49 27.58 -21.06
C ASP A 189 -5.00 27.98 -19.66
N LEU A 190 -4.49 27.34 -18.60
CA LEU A 190 -4.91 27.57 -17.22
C LEU A 190 -4.23 28.81 -16.62
N SER A 191 -4.94 29.48 -15.70
CA SER A 191 -4.33 30.51 -14.88
C SER A 191 -3.31 29.91 -13.91
N TYR A 192 -2.39 30.73 -13.39
CA TYR A 192 -1.38 30.29 -12.43
C TYR A 192 -1.98 29.57 -11.20
N GLU A 193 -3.10 30.07 -10.67
CA GLU A 193 -3.79 29.44 -9.54
C GLU A 193 -4.42 28.08 -9.93
N GLN A 194 -4.99 28.00 -11.12
CA GLN A 194 -5.60 26.78 -11.65
C GLN A 194 -4.57 25.70 -11.98
N GLN A 195 -3.37 26.09 -12.39
CA GLN A 195 -2.28 25.15 -12.67
C GLN A 195 -1.92 24.33 -11.43
N TYR A 196 -1.81 24.94 -10.24
CA TYR A 196 -1.54 24.18 -9.01
C TYR A 196 -2.63 23.17 -8.68
N GLU A 197 -3.89 23.57 -8.81
CA GLU A 197 -5.02 22.67 -8.58
C GLU A 197 -5.04 21.53 -9.60
N ALA A 198 -4.84 21.85 -10.88
CA ALA A 198 -4.81 20.87 -11.96
C ALA A 198 -3.67 19.85 -11.78
N LEU A 199 -2.47 20.30 -11.39
CA LEU A 199 -1.36 19.41 -11.05
C LEU A 199 -1.69 18.51 -9.85
N ALA A 200 -2.33 19.06 -8.82
CA ALA A 200 -2.69 18.28 -7.65
C ALA A 200 -3.74 17.20 -7.95
N LEU A 201 -4.72 17.49 -8.80
CA LEU A 201 -5.82 16.60 -9.15
C LEU A 201 -5.45 15.53 -10.19
N ASN A 202 -4.53 15.83 -11.11
CA ASN A 202 -4.13 14.92 -12.19
C ASN A 202 -2.86 14.11 -11.87
N ARG A 203 -2.18 14.42 -10.76
CA ARG A 203 -1.01 13.68 -10.29
C ARG A 203 -1.40 12.31 -9.75
N VAL A 204 -0.63 11.31 -10.15
CA VAL A 204 -0.71 9.94 -9.63
C VAL A 204 0.62 9.57 -8.98
N ASN A 205 0.57 9.14 -7.72
CA ASN A 205 1.76 8.66 -7.02
C ASN A 205 2.01 7.19 -7.35
N VAL A 206 3.18 6.90 -7.92
CA VAL A 206 3.62 5.52 -8.23
C VAL A 206 4.80 5.12 -7.35
N PRO A 207 5.12 3.82 -7.19
CA PRO A 207 6.30 3.40 -6.42
C PRO A 207 7.59 4.01 -6.99
N PHE A 208 8.47 4.56 -6.15
CA PHE A 208 9.70 5.21 -6.61
C PHE A 208 10.64 4.28 -7.39
N THR A 209 10.54 2.97 -7.17
CA THR A 209 11.27 1.95 -7.94
C THR A 209 10.99 2.04 -9.45
N TRP A 210 9.86 2.62 -9.86
CA TRP A 210 9.52 2.83 -11.27
C TRP A 210 10.40 3.89 -11.94
N LYS A 211 11.04 4.79 -11.19
CA LYS A 211 11.93 5.85 -11.73
C LYS A 211 12.98 5.30 -12.70
N ARG A 212 13.47 4.08 -12.47
CA ARG A 212 14.45 3.40 -13.33
C ARG A 212 13.95 3.04 -14.73
N SER A 213 12.63 3.07 -14.94
CA SER A 213 11.99 2.69 -16.19
C SER A 213 11.71 3.90 -17.09
N PHE A 214 11.90 5.11 -16.59
CA PHE A 214 11.66 6.36 -17.30
C PHE A 214 12.99 7.00 -17.70
N SER A 215 13.02 7.61 -18.89
CA SER A 215 14.16 8.41 -19.36
C SER A 215 14.01 9.90 -19.03
N GLU A 216 12.79 10.30 -18.70
CA GLU A 216 12.37 11.66 -18.42
C GLU A 216 12.95 12.11 -17.07
N VAL A 217 13.38 13.38 -17.04
CA VAL A 217 13.94 14.01 -15.85
C VAL A 217 12.78 14.57 -15.03
N VAL A 218 12.88 14.41 -13.72
CA VAL A 218 11.96 15.00 -12.75
C VAL A 218 12.20 16.52 -12.74
N ASP A 219 11.14 17.32 -12.69
CA ASP A 219 11.27 18.79 -12.64
C ASP A 219 11.79 19.29 -11.28
N GLU A 220 11.93 20.61 -11.15
CA GLU A 220 12.44 21.28 -9.93
C GLU A 220 11.60 20.97 -8.68
N ASP A 221 10.32 20.62 -8.86
CA ASP A 221 9.36 20.30 -7.81
C ASP A 221 9.26 18.79 -7.50
N GLY A 222 10.09 17.96 -8.13
CA GLY A 222 10.05 16.52 -7.89
C GLY A 222 8.95 15.79 -8.68
N LEU A 223 8.33 16.42 -9.68
CA LEU A 223 7.27 15.85 -10.50
C LEU A 223 7.79 15.27 -11.83
N LEU A 224 7.38 14.05 -12.15
CA LEU A 224 7.70 13.40 -13.43
C LEU A 224 6.56 13.61 -14.44
N TRP A 225 6.80 14.42 -15.46
CA TRP A 225 5.89 14.59 -16.59
C TRP A 225 6.05 13.44 -17.57
N LEU A 226 4.95 12.74 -17.89
CA LEU A 226 4.98 11.58 -18.79
C LEU A 226 4.00 11.77 -19.95
N GLU A 227 4.54 11.90 -21.17
CA GLU A 227 3.75 12.06 -22.39
C GLU A 227 3.24 10.70 -22.88
N GLY A 228 1.93 10.49 -22.88
CA GLY A 228 1.31 9.27 -23.40
C GLY A 228 0.32 9.54 -24.53
N LYS A 229 -0.41 8.48 -24.89
CA LYS A 229 -1.48 8.52 -25.88
C LYS A 229 -2.81 8.24 -25.20
N GLN A 230 -3.84 8.96 -25.61
CA GLN A 230 -5.21 8.67 -25.20
C GLN A 230 -5.91 7.83 -26.26
N ASN A 231 -6.56 6.75 -25.83
CA ASN A 231 -7.51 6.02 -26.64
C ASN A 231 -8.84 5.88 -25.87
N GLN A 232 -9.87 6.60 -26.33
CA GLN A 232 -11.15 6.69 -25.61
C GLN A 232 -10.93 7.12 -24.14
N ASP A 233 -11.28 6.26 -23.19
CA ASP A 233 -11.18 6.52 -21.74
C ASP A 233 -9.87 5.98 -21.11
N GLU A 234 -8.95 5.43 -21.91
CA GLU A 234 -7.67 4.92 -21.45
C GLU A 234 -6.51 5.79 -21.93
N TRP A 235 -5.69 6.23 -20.98
CA TRP A 235 -4.38 6.80 -21.25
C TRP A 235 -3.34 5.69 -21.21
N PHE A 236 -2.36 5.68 -22.11
CA PHE A 236 -1.27 4.73 -22.06
C PHE A 236 0.07 5.32 -22.50
N TRP A 237 1.14 4.81 -21.89
CA TRP A 237 2.52 5.08 -22.24
C TRP A 237 3.28 3.78 -22.47
N GLN A 238 4.16 3.77 -23.46
CA GLN A 238 4.96 2.60 -23.81
C GLN A 238 6.45 2.95 -23.70
N GLY A 239 7.10 2.38 -22.69
CA GLY A 239 8.55 2.38 -22.56
C GLY A 239 9.19 1.16 -23.24
N ASN A 240 10.50 1.00 -23.04
CA ASN A 240 11.27 -0.11 -23.63
C ASN A 240 10.86 -1.48 -23.06
N SER A 241 10.66 -1.55 -21.74
CA SER A 241 10.44 -2.79 -21.00
C SER A 241 9.11 -2.85 -20.25
N ILE A 242 8.37 -1.74 -20.20
CA ILE A 242 7.10 -1.63 -19.47
C ILE A 242 6.09 -0.83 -20.28
N VAL A 243 4.82 -1.14 -20.09
CA VAL A 243 3.68 -0.35 -20.54
C VAL A 243 2.95 0.12 -19.29
N ILE A 244 2.54 1.38 -19.29
CA ILE A 244 1.76 1.96 -18.22
C ILE A 244 0.43 2.40 -18.81
N THR A 245 -0.66 2.06 -18.13
CA THR A 245 -2.01 2.48 -18.51
C THR A 245 -2.69 3.18 -17.34
N TYR A 246 -3.60 4.09 -17.64
CA TYR A 246 -4.47 4.72 -16.67
C TYR A 246 -5.91 4.72 -17.19
N THR A 247 -6.83 4.26 -16.35
CA THR A 247 -8.28 4.41 -16.56
C THR A 247 -8.92 5.02 -15.31
N ARG A 248 -10.11 5.62 -15.47
CA ARG A 248 -10.85 6.18 -14.33
C ARG A 248 -11.31 5.13 -13.32
N ASP A 249 -11.53 3.90 -13.78
CA ASP A 249 -12.08 2.82 -12.96
C ASP A 249 -10.99 2.01 -12.23
N GLU A 250 -9.86 1.74 -12.90
CA GLU A 250 -8.77 0.91 -12.34
C GLU A 250 -7.60 1.73 -11.81
N GLY A 251 -7.52 3.02 -12.16
CA GLY A 251 -6.37 3.86 -11.87
C GLY A 251 -5.16 3.49 -12.71
N MET A 252 -3.96 3.64 -12.13
CA MET A 252 -2.68 3.46 -12.81
C MET A 252 -2.17 2.02 -12.72
N THR A 253 -1.96 1.39 -13.87
CA THR A 253 -1.51 0.00 -13.98
C THR A 253 -0.19 -0.07 -14.73
N ARG A 254 0.70 -0.96 -14.29
CA ARG A 254 1.94 -1.30 -14.97
C ARG A 254 1.89 -2.73 -15.48
N VAL A 255 2.16 -2.88 -16.77
CA VAL A 255 2.21 -4.16 -17.48
C VAL A 255 3.62 -4.39 -18.00
N ILE A 256 4.17 -5.58 -17.80
CA ILE A 256 5.41 -6.02 -18.44
C ILE A 256 5.00 -6.85 -19.66
N PRO A 257 5.17 -6.35 -20.90
CA PRO A 257 4.78 -7.10 -22.09
C PRO A 257 5.60 -8.39 -22.22
N ALA A 258 4.95 -9.47 -22.66
CA ALA A 258 5.55 -10.81 -22.73
C ALA A 258 6.80 -10.90 -23.64
N ASN A 259 7.02 -9.92 -24.52
CA ASN A 259 8.24 -9.72 -25.31
C ASN A 259 8.73 -8.27 -25.13
N PRO A 260 9.67 -8.00 -24.21
CA PRO A 260 10.32 -6.69 -24.14
C PRO A 260 11.15 -6.45 -25.42
N LYS A 261 11.12 -5.23 -25.96
CA LYS A 261 11.90 -4.83 -27.15
C LYS A 261 13.35 -4.53 -26.79
#